data_AF-A0A9N8EFK3-F1
#
_entry.id   AF-A0A9N8EFK3-F1
#
_cell.length_a   1.000
_cell.length_b   1.000
_cell.length_c   1.000
_cell.angle_alpha   90.00
_cell.angle_beta   90.00
_cell.angle_gamma   90.00
#
_symmetry.space_group_name_H-M   'P 1'
#
loop_
_entity.id
_entity.type
_entity.pdbx_description
1 polymer ?
#
loop_
_entity_poly.entity_id
_entity_poly.type
_entity_poly.pdbx_seq_one_letter_code
_entity_poly.pdbx_strand_id
1 'polypeptide(L)'
;MMAVLWLVVVVVVGICALRGGHHDVVALSISSSVSGNKRRKIRMIQRTSGSDKSHHHNDAFKSLSFALQKCTTPSQVLQSVGIELSPSSDPDGRIASLVLVRLSKQLMTLQNEFLHPSDSHQKILPADWKLHVDELMDSAANAQAILQHNIIPTLTSSSSSSSSIESLVEGTKCLAVLARLMPHIVTLEECCQPVLDMWKIKSSLDVVKEAHHLSGLQWAFDCFHCVHGSHKSLPDKLQARYDACNLPFRIRPGRLLLVNDLTVANLVAQVPFQVDAIRTTSTKQVVRERRETAWLGDDGVDPFAYSGKSMERHAWSPLVKSIRDELATTTETHDDDDDDCGKQTMQTGLLFPDAVYYDGCLLNMYPDGGSAMRYHMDPDQGVLWDYNTAVVSVGASRRVAFRRAPSQEQNDSKKQEQPHTFVVMHGDVMEMVADCQTRFQHTVKPADYKQEKAARASLVFKRTLALNQPVA
;
A
#
# COMPACT_ATOMS: atom_id res chain seq x y z
N MET A 1 11.94 -31.37 -2.08
CA MET A 1 13.40 -31.11 -2.12
C MET A 1 13.76 -30.77 -3.56
N MET A 2 14.41 -29.62 -3.81
CA MET A 2 14.58 -28.89 -5.10
C MET A 2 13.46 -27.90 -5.48
N ALA A 3 13.31 -26.79 -4.73
CA ALA A 3 12.74 -25.50 -5.19
C ALA A 3 12.79 -24.39 -4.10
N VAL A 4 13.92 -24.23 -3.37
CA VAL A 4 14.04 -23.19 -2.31
C VAL A 4 15.31 -22.32 -2.47
N LEU A 5 16.06 -22.43 -3.57
CA LEU A 5 17.40 -21.86 -3.65
C LEU A 5 17.54 -20.55 -4.47
N TRP A 6 16.53 -19.67 -4.47
CA TRP A 6 16.62 -18.35 -5.14
C TRP A 6 16.27 -17.13 -4.28
N LEU A 7 16.13 -17.27 -2.95
CA LEU A 7 15.75 -16.14 -2.08
C LEU A 7 16.71 -15.84 -0.91
N VAL A 8 17.96 -16.30 -0.93
CA VAL A 8 18.88 -16.14 0.24
C VAL A 8 20.17 -15.35 -0.06
N VAL A 9 20.36 -14.78 -1.25
CA VAL A 9 21.61 -14.03 -1.55
C VAL A 9 21.58 -12.56 -1.08
N VAL A 10 20.50 -12.05 -0.47
CA VAL A 10 20.35 -10.61 -0.14
C VAL A 10 20.84 -10.19 1.27
N VAL A 11 21.47 -11.07 2.07
CA VAL A 11 21.78 -10.72 3.49
C VAL A 11 23.26 -10.60 3.87
N VAL A 12 24.25 -10.81 2.98
CA VAL A 12 25.67 -10.80 3.43
C VAL A 12 26.59 -9.75 2.78
N VAL A 13 26.16 -8.94 1.81
CA VAL A 13 27.07 -7.94 1.18
C VAL A 13 27.05 -6.56 1.86
N GLY A 14 26.25 -6.36 2.91
CA GLY A 14 26.04 -5.05 3.55
C GLY A 14 26.90 -4.72 4.78
N ILE A 15 27.95 -5.48 5.12
CA ILE A 15 28.71 -5.26 6.38
C ILE A 15 30.23 -5.00 6.20
N CYS A 16 30.81 -5.15 5.01
CA CYS A 16 32.27 -4.96 4.83
C CYS A 16 32.70 -3.73 4.02
N ALA A 17 31.90 -2.67 3.98
CA ALA A 17 32.30 -1.39 3.38
C ALA A 17 32.67 -0.32 4.44
N LEU A 18 33.35 -0.73 5.51
CA LEU A 18 34.03 0.17 6.46
C LEU A 18 35.27 -0.54 7.03
N ARG A 19 36.27 -0.80 6.17
CA ARG A 19 37.70 -0.87 6.51
C ARG A 19 38.50 -1.20 5.26
N GLY A 20 39.41 -0.29 4.90
CA GLY A 20 40.31 -0.44 3.76
C GLY A 20 41.22 -1.66 3.93
N GLY A 21 41.49 -2.32 2.80
CA GLY A 21 42.44 -3.42 2.70
C GLY A 21 42.30 -4.12 1.35
N HIS A 22 43.24 -3.84 0.45
CA HIS A 22 43.45 -4.60 -0.78
C HIS A 22 43.72 -6.07 -0.45
N HIS A 23 42.95 -7.00 -1.00
CA HIS A 23 43.44 -8.35 -1.32
C HIS A 23 42.63 -8.96 -2.46
N ASP A 24 43.34 -9.33 -3.53
CA ASP A 24 42.87 -10.13 -4.65
C ASP A 24 42.43 -11.52 -4.17
N VAL A 25 41.26 -11.99 -4.64
CA VAL A 25 40.86 -13.39 -4.52
C VAL A 25 40.49 -13.92 -5.90
N VAL A 26 41.40 -14.71 -6.45
CA VAL A 26 41.24 -15.55 -7.64
C VAL A 26 40.37 -16.76 -7.26
N ALA A 27 39.20 -16.91 -7.87
CA ALA A 27 38.38 -18.12 -7.71
C ALA A 27 38.77 -19.18 -8.75
N LEU A 28 39.51 -20.19 -8.29
CA LEU A 28 39.77 -21.44 -9.00
C LEU A 28 38.50 -22.31 -9.05
N SER A 29 38.05 -22.65 -10.26
CA SER A 29 37.01 -23.65 -10.50
C SER A 29 37.62 -25.05 -10.44
N ILE A 30 37.17 -25.89 -9.50
CA ILE A 30 37.46 -27.32 -9.49
C ILE A 30 36.30 -28.04 -10.18
N SER A 31 36.56 -28.57 -11.38
CA SER A 31 35.65 -29.47 -12.08
C SER A 31 35.87 -30.91 -11.62
N SER A 32 34.84 -31.57 -11.08
CA SER A 32 34.83 -33.03 -10.92
C SER A 32 34.14 -33.67 -12.12
N SER A 33 34.94 -34.35 -12.94
CA SER A 33 34.56 -35.18 -14.07
C SER A 33 33.81 -36.45 -13.64
N VAL A 34 32.70 -36.77 -14.30
CA VAL A 34 32.23 -38.16 -14.45
C VAL A 34 31.83 -38.40 -15.91
N SER A 35 32.47 -39.41 -16.49
CA SER A 35 32.36 -39.85 -17.87
C SER A 35 31.01 -40.46 -18.21
N GLY A 36 30.54 -40.26 -19.45
CA GLY A 36 29.38 -40.98 -19.98
C GLY A 36 29.24 -40.79 -21.49
N ASN A 37 30.02 -41.57 -22.23
CA ASN A 37 30.15 -41.58 -23.69
C ASN A 37 28.81 -41.99 -24.38
N LYS A 38 28.24 -41.14 -25.24
CA LYS A 38 27.29 -41.57 -26.30
C LYS A 38 27.34 -40.62 -27.49
N ARG A 39 28.07 -41.04 -28.54
CA ARG A 39 28.05 -40.47 -29.89
C ARG A 39 26.64 -40.52 -30.46
N ARG A 40 26.10 -39.41 -30.98
CA ARG A 40 25.04 -39.42 -32.02
C ARG A 40 25.08 -38.13 -32.88
N LYS A 41 25.45 -38.35 -34.16
CA LYS A 41 25.17 -37.62 -35.41
C LYS A 41 24.95 -36.09 -35.32
N ILE A 42 25.94 -35.36 -35.82
CA ILE A 42 25.80 -33.98 -36.31
C ILE A 42 24.87 -34.01 -37.54
N ARG A 43 23.74 -33.33 -37.46
CA ARG A 43 22.91 -32.94 -38.60
C ARG A 43 23.01 -31.42 -38.70
N MET A 44 23.70 -30.90 -39.71
CA MET A 44 23.64 -29.48 -40.06
C MET A 44 22.19 -29.16 -40.39
N ILE A 45 21.55 -28.34 -39.56
CA ILE A 45 20.35 -27.60 -39.90
C ILE A 45 20.82 -26.16 -40.01
N GLN A 46 20.78 -25.59 -41.23
CA GLN A 46 20.97 -24.16 -41.44
C GLN A 46 19.94 -23.42 -40.58
N ARG A 47 20.42 -22.71 -39.55
CA ARG A 47 19.62 -21.73 -38.81
C ARG A 47 19.41 -20.54 -39.73
N THR A 48 18.18 -20.39 -40.20
CA THR A 48 17.69 -19.09 -40.67
C THR A 48 17.70 -18.12 -39.49
N SER A 49 18.21 -16.92 -39.74
CA SER A 49 18.39 -15.80 -38.82
C SER A 49 17.09 -15.42 -38.12
N GLY A 50 17.03 -15.64 -36.80
CA GLY A 50 15.90 -15.25 -35.96
C GLY A 50 16.22 -15.11 -34.47
N SER A 51 17.49 -14.93 -34.08
CA SER A 51 17.94 -14.98 -32.68
C SER A 51 18.51 -13.70 -32.09
N ASP A 52 18.65 -12.60 -32.83
CA ASP A 52 19.33 -11.40 -32.30
C ASP A 52 18.45 -10.51 -31.39
N LYS A 53 17.14 -10.42 -31.67
CA LYS A 53 16.26 -9.52 -30.89
C LYS A 53 16.05 -10.01 -29.46
N SER A 54 15.91 -11.33 -29.24
CA SER A 54 15.63 -11.87 -27.90
C SER A 54 16.83 -11.82 -26.95
N HIS A 55 18.06 -11.83 -27.47
CA HIS A 55 19.26 -11.63 -26.65
C HIS A 55 19.43 -10.16 -26.24
N HIS A 56 19.28 -9.22 -27.17
CA HIS A 56 19.38 -7.79 -26.85
C HIS A 56 18.33 -7.29 -25.84
N HIS A 57 17.08 -7.75 -25.93
CA HIS A 57 16.05 -7.36 -24.95
C HIS A 57 16.38 -7.85 -23.53
N ASN A 58 16.94 -9.06 -23.39
CA ASN A 58 17.26 -9.63 -22.08
C ASN A 58 18.47 -8.93 -21.43
N ASP A 59 19.40 -8.43 -22.25
CA ASP A 59 20.59 -7.71 -21.76
C ASP A 59 20.24 -6.27 -21.34
N ALA A 60 19.39 -5.57 -22.10
CA ALA A 60 18.88 -4.25 -21.71
C ALA A 60 18.08 -4.32 -20.39
N PHE A 61 17.17 -5.29 -20.27
CA PHE A 61 16.40 -5.51 -19.04
C PHE A 61 17.31 -5.75 -17.82
N LYS A 62 18.29 -6.65 -17.94
CA LYS A 62 19.24 -6.92 -16.85
C LYS A 62 20.07 -5.70 -16.48
N SER A 63 20.50 -4.92 -17.47
CA SER A 63 21.29 -3.70 -17.26
C SER A 63 20.49 -2.65 -16.48
N LEU A 64 19.28 -2.33 -16.92
CA LEU A 64 18.42 -1.34 -16.27
C LEU A 64 17.95 -1.79 -14.88
N SER A 65 17.59 -3.07 -14.73
CA SER A 65 17.24 -3.65 -13.43
C SER A 65 18.41 -3.57 -12.44
N PHE A 66 19.64 -3.83 -12.90
CA PHE A 66 20.84 -3.71 -12.08
C PHE A 66 21.17 -2.25 -11.72
N ALA A 67 20.99 -1.32 -12.66
CA ALA A 67 21.14 0.12 -12.39
C ALA A 67 20.14 0.59 -11.33
N LEU A 68 18.88 0.16 -11.41
CA LEU A 68 17.84 0.51 -10.45
C LEU A 68 18.19 0.09 -9.02
N GLN A 69 18.83 -1.08 -8.84
CA GLN A 69 19.26 -1.56 -7.53
C GLN A 69 20.30 -0.65 -6.86
N LYS A 70 21.07 0.10 -7.66
CA LYS A 70 22.09 1.05 -7.16
C LYS A 70 21.52 2.43 -6.84
N CYS A 71 20.28 2.71 -7.26
CA CYS A 71 19.66 4.01 -7.03
C CYS A 71 19.21 4.14 -5.56
N THR A 72 19.74 5.16 -4.89
CA THR A 72 19.49 5.47 -3.48
C THR A 72 18.63 6.72 -3.29
N THR A 73 18.53 7.59 -4.31
CA THR A 73 17.71 8.81 -4.28
C THR A 73 16.66 8.82 -5.40
N PRO A 74 15.57 9.62 -5.26
CA PRO A 74 14.57 9.79 -6.31
C PRO A 74 15.14 10.29 -7.64
N SER A 75 15.99 11.32 -7.61
CA SER A 75 16.73 11.80 -8.80
C SER A 75 17.52 10.68 -9.47
N GLN A 76 18.28 9.85 -8.73
CA GLN A 76 19.02 8.74 -9.33
C GLN A 76 18.11 7.75 -10.06
N VAL A 77 16.94 7.43 -9.50
CA VAL A 77 15.97 6.54 -10.13
C VAL A 77 15.48 7.11 -11.47
N LEU A 78 15.18 8.40 -11.52
CA LEU A 78 14.75 9.07 -12.75
C LEU A 78 15.89 9.19 -13.77
N GLN A 79 17.05 9.71 -13.37
CA GLN A 79 18.14 10.03 -14.29
C GLN A 79 18.90 8.78 -14.77
N SER A 80 19.06 7.75 -13.93
CA SER A 80 19.88 6.57 -14.27
C SER A 80 19.08 5.46 -14.94
N VAL A 81 17.75 5.47 -14.80
CA VAL A 81 16.87 4.40 -15.30
C VAL A 81 15.65 4.96 -16.01
N GLY A 82 14.96 5.94 -15.41
CA GLY A 82 13.74 6.55 -15.96
C GLY A 82 13.90 7.07 -17.38
N ILE A 83 14.96 7.83 -17.67
CA ILE A 83 15.24 8.41 -19.00
C ILE A 83 15.47 7.35 -20.09
N GLU A 84 16.04 6.20 -19.72
CA GLU A 84 16.35 5.13 -20.66
C GLU A 84 15.11 4.27 -21.00
N LEU A 85 14.01 4.43 -20.26
CA LEU A 85 12.81 3.65 -20.49
C LEU A 85 12.08 4.08 -21.75
N SER A 86 11.70 3.06 -22.51
CA SER A 86 10.89 3.13 -23.71
C SER A 86 10.16 1.78 -23.91
N PRO A 87 9.05 1.75 -24.66
CA PRO A 87 8.34 0.49 -24.97
C PRO A 87 9.21 -0.59 -25.62
N SER A 88 10.32 -0.22 -26.29
CA SER A 88 11.26 -1.19 -26.88
C SER A 88 12.24 -1.76 -25.85
N SER A 89 12.65 -0.96 -24.85
CA SER A 89 13.56 -1.38 -23.78
C SER A 89 12.88 -2.26 -22.72
N ASP A 90 11.58 -2.04 -22.47
CA ASP A 90 10.79 -2.72 -21.43
C ASP A 90 9.37 -3.04 -21.95
N PRO A 91 9.24 -3.98 -22.89
CA PRO A 91 8.00 -4.24 -23.63
C PRO A 91 6.87 -4.86 -22.79
N ASP A 92 7.17 -5.34 -21.58
CA ASP A 92 6.20 -5.88 -20.63
C ASP A 92 5.92 -4.93 -19.45
N GLY A 93 6.51 -3.73 -19.46
CA GLY A 93 6.31 -2.66 -18.48
C GLY A 93 6.84 -3.00 -17.08
N ARG A 94 7.67 -4.04 -16.94
CA ARG A 94 8.14 -4.51 -15.63
C ARG A 94 9.14 -3.57 -15.00
N ILE A 95 10.08 -3.03 -15.76
CA ILE A 95 11.05 -2.07 -15.23
C ILE A 95 10.37 -0.74 -14.94
N ALA A 96 9.48 -0.27 -15.80
CA ALA A 96 8.68 0.93 -15.55
C ALA A 96 7.89 0.81 -14.24
N SER A 97 7.25 -0.34 -14.00
CA SER A 97 6.59 -0.62 -12.72
C SER A 97 7.56 -0.59 -11.54
N LEU A 98 8.73 -1.23 -11.65
CA LEU A 98 9.75 -1.23 -10.59
C LEU A 98 10.31 0.16 -10.30
N VAL A 99 10.46 1.01 -11.32
CA VAL A 99 10.85 2.42 -11.18
C VAL A 99 9.81 3.18 -10.35
N LEU A 100 8.52 3.03 -10.67
CA LEU A 100 7.43 3.64 -9.88
C LEU A 100 7.40 3.10 -8.44
N VAL A 101 7.61 1.80 -8.24
CA VAL A 101 7.72 1.17 -6.90
C VAL A 101 8.89 1.75 -6.11
N ARG A 102 10.04 1.97 -6.75
CA ARG A 102 11.22 2.51 -6.08
C ARG A 102 11.02 3.98 -5.70
N LEU A 103 10.50 4.79 -6.63
CA LEU A 103 10.18 6.20 -6.40
C LEU A 103 9.16 6.37 -5.28
N SER A 104 8.04 5.63 -5.33
CA SER A 104 6.96 5.76 -4.34
C SER A 104 7.43 5.43 -2.93
N LYS A 105 8.26 4.39 -2.77
CA LYS A 105 8.84 4.01 -1.47
C LYS A 105 9.82 5.05 -0.93
N GLN A 106 10.70 5.58 -1.79
CA GLN A 106 11.68 6.59 -1.40
C GLN A 106 10.98 7.89 -0.99
N LEU A 107 10.06 8.39 -1.81
CA LEU A 107 9.34 9.63 -1.53
C LEU A 107 8.41 9.51 -0.33
N MET A 108 7.75 8.37 -0.13
CA MET A 108 6.94 8.13 1.07
C MET A 108 7.80 8.16 2.35
N THR A 109 8.99 7.55 2.31
CA THR A 109 9.92 7.57 3.46
C THR A 109 10.39 9.00 3.74
N LEU A 110 10.75 9.75 2.70
CA LEU A 110 11.18 11.15 2.81
C LEU A 110 10.06 12.06 3.33
N GLN A 111 8.82 11.87 2.87
CA GLN A 111 7.67 12.66 3.36
C GLN A 111 7.38 12.37 4.83
N ASN A 112 7.43 11.10 5.23
CA ASN A 112 7.26 10.71 6.62
C ASN A 112 8.28 11.42 7.52
N GLU A 113 9.57 11.40 7.14
CA GLU A 113 10.64 12.06 7.90
C GLU A 113 10.52 13.60 7.89
N PHE A 114 10.05 14.18 6.78
CA PHE A 114 9.86 15.63 6.64
C PHE A 114 8.72 16.16 7.52
N LEU A 115 7.56 15.49 7.51
CA LEU A 115 6.37 15.94 8.26
C LEU A 115 6.41 15.59 9.75
N HIS A 116 7.23 14.61 10.14
CA HIS A 116 7.32 14.13 11.52
C HIS A 116 8.78 14.01 11.98
N PRO A 117 9.52 15.14 12.07
CA PRO A 117 10.91 15.12 12.47
C PRO A 117 11.05 14.66 13.92
N SER A 118 12.07 13.84 14.17
CA SER A 118 12.35 13.24 15.48
C SER A 118 13.30 14.04 16.36
N ASP A 119 14.01 14.99 15.77
CA ASP A 119 14.96 15.85 16.45
C ASP A 119 14.68 17.32 16.14
N SER A 120 14.82 18.16 17.15
CA SER A 120 14.87 19.62 17.07
C SER A 120 16.12 20.16 16.36
N HIS A 121 17.01 19.26 15.89
CA HIS A 121 18.13 19.60 15.03
C HIS A 121 17.65 19.81 13.60
N GLN A 122 17.22 21.05 13.34
CA GLN A 122 16.89 21.58 12.03
C GLN A 122 18.07 21.41 11.05
N LYS A 123 17.99 20.42 10.16
CA LYS A 123 18.31 20.79 8.76
C LYS A 123 17.30 21.87 8.38
N ILE A 124 17.76 22.95 7.77
CA ILE A 124 16.86 23.95 7.19
C ILE A 124 16.21 23.26 5.98
N LEU A 125 15.12 22.56 6.23
CA LEU A 125 14.26 22.03 5.20
C LEU A 125 13.35 23.16 4.72
N PRO A 126 12.92 23.16 3.44
CA PRO A 126 11.85 24.04 3.01
C PRO A 126 10.64 23.89 3.92
N ALA A 127 9.88 24.96 4.17
CA ALA A 127 8.65 24.89 4.97
C ALA A 127 7.53 24.13 4.25
N ASP A 128 7.67 23.96 2.93
CA ASP A 128 6.68 23.33 2.05
C ASP A 128 7.27 22.04 1.45
N TRP A 129 6.54 20.94 1.65
CA TRP A 129 6.88 19.64 1.07
C TRP A 129 7.03 19.70 -0.46
N LYS A 130 6.21 20.51 -1.13
CA LYS A 130 6.27 20.69 -2.58
C LYS A 130 7.66 21.15 -3.03
N LEU A 131 8.18 22.20 -2.40
CA LEU A 131 9.50 22.75 -2.71
C LEU A 131 10.61 21.73 -2.41
N HIS A 132 10.48 20.98 -1.32
CA HIS A 132 11.46 19.97 -0.96
C HIS A 132 11.50 18.81 -1.97
N VAL A 133 10.35 18.37 -2.49
CA VAL A 133 10.30 17.35 -3.54
C VAL A 133 10.96 17.84 -4.82
N ASP A 134 10.76 19.11 -5.20
CA ASP A 134 11.36 19.67 -6.41
C ASP A 134 12.90 19.64 -6.34
N GLU A 135 13.48 19.91 -5.15
CA GLU A 135 14.92 19.78 -4.89
C GLU A 135 15.40 18.32 -4.95
N LEU A 136 14.65 17.38 -4.36
CA LEU A 136 14.99 15.95 -4.35
C LEU A 136 15.03 15.31 -5.75
N MET A 137 14.35 15.95 -6.70
CA MET A 137 14.16 15.49 -8.07
C MET A 137 14.96 16.32 -9.10
N ASP A 138 15.86 17.19 -8.63
CA ASP A 138 16.62 18.21 -9.37
C ASP A 138 15.77 19.29 -10.05
N SER A 139 14.61 18.93 -10.61
CA SER A 139 13.62 19.83 -11.20
C SER A 139 12.26 19.14 -11.37
N ALA A 140 11.19 19.79 -10.92
CA ALA A 140 9.81 19.33 -11.12
C ALA A 140 9.47 19.08 -12.60
N ALA A 141 9.87 20.01 -13.46
CA ALA A 141 9.60 19.94 -14.91
C ALA A 141 10.36 18.75 -15.55
N ASN A 142 11.60 18.51 -15.12
CA ASN A 142 12.38 17.37 -15.61
C ASN A 142 11.78 16.04 -15.14
N ALA A 143 11.39 15.96 -13.86
CA ALA A 143 10.75 14.78 -13.31
C ALA A 143 9.42 14.45 -14.00
N GLN A 144 8.60 15.48 -14.25
CA GLN A 144 7.35 15.34 -14.98
C GLN A 144 7.60 14.86 -16.42
N ALA A 145 8.58 15.44 -17.13
CA ALA A 145 8.92 15.05 -18.48
C ALA A 145 9.35 13.56 -18.56
N ILE A 146 10.17 13.08 -17.62
CA ILE A 146 10.61 11.67 -17.57
C ILE A 146 9.43 10.74 -17.29
N LEU A 147 8.52 11.12 -16.40
CA LEU A 147 7.31 10.34 -16.13
C LEU A 147 6.42 10.27 -17.37
N GLN A 148 6.11 11.44 -17.96
CA GLN A 148 5.19 11.60 -19.09
C GLN A 148 5.72 10.96 -20.38
N HIS A 149 7.00 11.09 -20.69
CA HIS A 149 7.54 10.70 -22.00
C HIS A 149 8.27 9.36 -21.99
N ASN A 150 8.73 8.87 -20.83
CA ASN A 150 9.48 7.61 -20.75
C ASN A 150 8.73 6.56 -19.93
N ILE A 151 8.52 6.80 -18.65
CA ILE A 151 8.06 5.77 -17.70
C ILE A 151 6.62 5.34 -18.00
N ILE A 152 5.71 6.30 -18.10
CA ILE A 152 4.27 6.02 -18.24
C ILE A 152 3.94 5.43 -19.61
N PRO A 153 4.45 5.94 -20.75
CA PRO A 153 4.27 5.29 -22.04
C PRO A 153 4.83 3.87 -22.08
N THR A 154 5.96 3.62 -21.42
CA THR A 154 6.54 2.27 -21.31
C THR A 154 5.64 1.33 -20.54
N LEU A 155 5.08 1.78 -19.40
CA LEU A 155 4.14 1.00 -18.61
C LEU A 155 2.86 0.70 -19.42
N THR A 156 2.28 1.71 -20.08
CA THR A 156 0.96 1.59 -20.73
C THR A 156 1.00 0.84 -22.07
N SER A 157 2.16 0.82 -22.75
CA SER A 157 2.36 0.10 -24.01
C SER A 157 2.52 -1.42 -23.84
N SER A 158 2.52 -1.93 -22.60
CA SER A 158 2.81 -3.33 -22.32
C SER A 158 1.81 -4.33 -22.95
N SER A 159 2.38 -5.33 -23.64
CA SER A 159 1.65 -6.48 -24.19
C SER A 159 1.23 -7.47 -23.10
N SER A 160 -0.05 -7.83 -23.09
CA SER A 160 -0.75 -8.51 -21.99
C SER A 160 -0.33 -9.97 -21.75
N SER A 161 0.77 -10.18 -21.02
CA SER A 161 1.08 -11.46 -20.35
C SER A 161 0.62 -11.46 -18.88
N SER A 162 0.42 -12.63 -18.26
CA SER A 162 -0.05 -12.70 -16.86
C SER A 162 0.95 -12.11 -15.85
N SER A 163 2.25 -12.27 -16.08
CA SER A 163 3.29 -11.64 -15.25
C SER A 163 3.39 -10.13 -15.48
N SER A 164 2.94 -9.65 -16.65
CA SER A 164 2.80 -8.22 -16.87
C SER A 164 1.63 -7.62 -16.09
N ILE A 165 0.50 -8.34 -15.90
CA ILE A 165 -0.65 -7.75 -15.21
C ILE A 165 -0.35 -7.35 -13.77
N GLU A 166 0.41 -8.17 -13.03
CA GLU A 166 0.84 -7.86 -11.67
C GLU A 166 1.69 -6.58 -11.66
N SER A 167 2.61 -6.47 -12.63
CA SER A 167 3.47 -5.29 -12.78
C SER A 167 2.65 -4.04 -13.14
N LEU A 168 1.64 -4.15 -14.00
CA LEU A 168 0.76 -3.05 -14.36
C LEU A 168 -0.09 -2.59 -13.18
N VAL A 169 -0.65 -3.52 -12.41
CA VAL A 169 -1.42 -3.21 -11.20
C VAL A 169 -0.53 -2.52 -10.17
N GLU A 170 0.65 -3.07 -9.89
CA GLU A 170 1.57 -2.48 -8.91
C GLU A 170 2.12 -1.13 -9.37
N GLY A 171 2.40 -0.96 -10.66
CA GLY A 171 2.79 0.32 -11.25
C GLY A 171 1.67 1.36 -11.12
N THR A 172 0.42 0.97 -11.39
CA THR A 172 -0.76 1.83 -11.21
C THR A 172 -0.93 2.27 -9.75
N LYS A 173 -0.81 1.32 -8.82
CA LYS A 173 -0.84 1.59 -7.37
C LYS A 173 0.26 2.56 -6.95
N CYS A 174 1.47 2.38 -7.47
CA CYS A 174 2.59 3.27 -7.14
C CYS A 174 2.44 4.66 -7.76
N LEU A 175 1.89 4.77 -8.96
CA LEU A 175 1.54 6.07 -9.55
C LEU A 175 0.47 6.78 -8.72
N ALA A 176 -0.52 6.05 -8.20
CA ALA A 176 -1.52 6.62 -7.29
C ALA A 176 -0.91 7.13 -5.97
N VAL A 177 0.09 6.44 -5.41
CA VAL A 177 0.89 6.96 -4.29
C VAL A 177 1.59 8.26 -4.69
N LEU A 178 2.27 8.27 -5.83
CA LEU A 178 3.00 9.43 -6.31
C LEU A 178 2.08 10.63 -6.59
N ALA A 179 0.88 10.41 -7.12
CA ALA A 179 -0.14 11.45 -7.30
C ALA A 179 -0.51 12.12 -5.97
N ARG A 180 -0.62 11.34 -4.89
CA ARG A 180 -0.86 11.89 -3.55
C ARG A 180 0.33 12.62 -2.95
N LEU A 181 1.55 12.18 -3.26
CA LEU A 181 2.78 12.77 -2.71
C LEU A 181 3.21 14.05 -3.45
N MET A 182 3.02 14.10 -4.77
CA MET A 182 3.51 15.17 -5.64
C MET A 182 2.52 15.47 -6.77
N PRO A 183 1.30 15.95 -6.43
CA PRO A 183 0.22 16.16 -7.40
C PRO A 183 0.54 17.20 -8.49
N HIS A 184 1.51 18.09 -8.24
CA HIS A 184 1.98 19.07 -9.22
C HIS A 184 2.94 18.47 -10.27
N ILE A 185 3.58 17.34 -9.98
CA ILE A 185 4.44 16.60 -10.92
C ILE A 185 3.63 15.50 -11.61
N VAL A 186 2.83 14.75 -10.85
CA VAL A 186 1.96 13.68 -11.36
C VAL A 186 0.59 14.25 -11.64
N THR A 187 0.45 14.90 -12.79
CA THR A 187 -0.80 15.55 -13.20
C THR A 187 -1.80 14.56 -13.78
N LEU A 188 -3.08 14.92 -13.72
CA LEU A 188 -4.14 14.07 -14.27
C LEU A 188 -3.94 13.82 -15.76
N GLU A 189 -3.71 14.87 -16.54
CA GLU A 189 -3.66 14.80 -18.01
C GLU A 189 -2.45 14.04 -18.51
N GLU A 190 -1.26 14.36 -17.99
CA GLU A 190 -0.01 13.86 -18.56
C GLU A 190 0.42 12.52 -17.97
N CYS A 191 0.06 12.26 -16.71
CA CYS A 191 0.51 11.06 -16.01
C CYS A 191 -0.61 10.05 -15.78
N CYS A 192 -1.73 10.48 -15.19
CA CYS A 192 -2.77 9.55 -14.77
C CYS A 192 -3.64 9.09 -15.95
N GLN A 193 -4.02 9.99 -16.86
CA GLN A 193 -4.95 9.72 -17.96
C GLN A 193 -4.50 8.56 -18.87
N PRO A 194 -3.22 8.46 -19.28
CA PRO A 194 -2.75 7.31 -20.05
C PRO A 194 -2.95 5.96 -19.33
N VAL A 195 -2.78 5.92 -18.01
CA VAL A 195 -2.98 4.71 -17.20
C VAL A 195 -4.47 4.38 -17.08
N LEU A 196 -5.32 5.39 -16.90
CA LEU A 196 -6.77 5.21 -16.87
C LEU A 196 -7.28 4.65 -18.22
N ASP A 197 -6.80 5.19 -19.33
CA ASP A 197 -7.20 4.73 -20.67
C ASP A 197 -6.67 3.33 -20.99
N MET A 198 -5.45 2.99 -20.56
CA MET A 198 -4.95 1.63 -20.61
C MET A 198 -5.90 0.66 -19.88
N TRP A 199 -6.39 1.01 -18.68
CA TRP A 199 -7.31 0.16 -17.93
C TRP A 199 -8.70 0.08 -18.56
N LYS A 200 -9.20 1.13 -19.20
CA LYS A 200 -10.43 1.04 -20.01
C LYS A 200 -10.28 -0.01 -21.11
N ILE A 201 -9.17 0.02 -21.86
CA ILE A 201 -8.90 -0.96 -22.91
C ILE A 201 -8.76 -2.37 -22.31
N LYS A 202 -7.93 -2.54 -21.28
CA LYS A 202 -7.68 -3.87 -20.66
C LYS A 202 -8.91 -4.43 -19.94
N SER A 203 -9.83 -3.59 -19.48
CA SER A 203 -11.11 -4.03 -18.90
C SER A 203 -11.93 -4.86 -19.90
N SER A 204 -11.81 -4.56 -21.20
CA SER A 204 -12.49 -5.31 -22.26
C SER A 204 -11.90 -6.70 -22.53
N LEU A 205 -10.66 -6.94 -22.11
CA LEU A 205 -9.89 -8.16 -22.38
C LEU A 205 -9.95 -9.19 -21.25
N ASP A 206 -10.64 -8.88 -20.14
CA ASP A 206 -10.82 -9.77 -18.98
C ASP A 206 -9.51 -10.33 -18.37
N VAL A 207 -8.45 -9.51 -18.36
CA VAL A 207 -7.09 -9.95 -17.98
C VAL A 207 -6.82 -9.96 -16.47
N VAL A 208 -7.48 -9.11 -15.68
CA VAL A 208 -7.24 -8.99 -14.22
C VAL A 208 -8.11 -9.99 -13.49
N LYS A 209 -7.61 -11.12 -12.98
CA LYS A 209 -8.47 -12.19 -12.42
C LYS A 209 -8.48 -12.32 -10.90
N GLU A 210 -7.46 -11.82 -10.23
CA GLU A 210 -7.29 -12.04 -8.79
C GLU A 210 -7.91 -10.90 -7.97
N ALA A 211 -8.60 -11.24 -6.89
CA ALA A 211 -9.29 -10.27 -6.03
C ALA A 211 -8.35 -9.20 -5.47
N HIS A 212 -7.12 -9.57 -5.13
CA HIS A 212 -6.12 -8.64 -4.63
C HIS A 212 -5.71 -7.60 -5.68
N HIS A 213 -5.65 -7.98 -6.97
CA HIS A 213 -5.43 -7.03 -8.06
C HIS A 213 -6.61 -6.08 -8.23
N LEU A 214 -7.85 -6.59 -8.22
CA LEU A 214 -9.06 -5.77 -8.35
C LEU A 214 -9.16 -4.74 -7.22
N SER A 215 -8.95 -5.16 -5.97
CA SER A 215 -8.96 -4.23 -4.83
C SER A 215 -7.83 -3.20 -4.90
N GLY A 216 -6.65 -3.59 -5.40
CA GLY A 216 -5.53 -2.67 -5.58
C GLY A 216 -5.81 -1.61 -6.65
N LEU A 217 -6.49 -1.98 -7.73
CA LEU A 217 -6.92 -1.04 -8.77
C LEU A 217 -8.02 -0.12 -8.27
N GLN A 218 -9.04 -0.64 -7.58
CA GLN A 218 -10.08 0.20 -6.96
C GLN A 218 -9.44 1.27 -6.08
N TRP A 219 -8.56 0.88 -5.15
CA TRP A 219 -7.86 1.81 -4.28
C TRP A 219 -7.00 2.84 -5.03
N ALA A 220 -6.35 2.45 -6.13
CA ALA A 220 -5.57 3.37 -6.94
C ALA A 220 -6.45 4.42 -7.62
N PHE A 221 -7.61 4.02 -8.15
CA PHE A 221 -8.59 4.93 -8.74
C PHE A 221 -9.18 5.88 -7.68
N ASP A 222 -9.50 5.38 -6.49
CA ASP A 222 -9.96 6.22 -5.37
C ASP A 222 -8.90 7.27 -4.98
N CYS A 223 -7.61 6.93 -5.07
CA CYS A 223 -6.53 7.88 -4.84
C CYS A 223 -6.45 8.95 -5.94
N PHE A 224 -6.59 8.59 -7.22
CA PHE A 224 -6.62 9.57 -8.31
C PHE A 224 -7.82 10.51 -8.17
N HIS A 225 -8.98 9.99 -7.79
CA HIS A 225 -10.17 10.78 -7.50
C HIS A 225 -9.92 11.76 -6.34
N CYS A 226 -9.38 11.26 -5.22
CA CYS A 226 -9.03 12.09 -4.05
C CYS A 226 -8.12 13.27 -4.40
N VAL A 227 -7.16 13.09 -5.33
CA VAL A 227 -6.20 14.13 -5.69
C VAL A 227 -6.74 15.10 -6.74
N HIS A 228 -7.41 14.60 -7.76
CA HIS A 228 -7.73 15.38 -8.96
C HIS A 228 -9.22 15.70 -9.11
N GLY A 229 -10.09 15.26 -8.20
CA GLY A 229 -11.53 15.49 -8.23
C GLY A 229 -12.25 14.86 -9.43
N SER A 230 -11.58 14.01 -10.22
CA SER A 230 -12.17 13.46 -11.44
C SER A 230 -13.20 12.37 -11.11
N HIS A 231 -14.40 12.41 -11.69
CA HIS A 231 -15.45 11.36 -11.57
C HIS A 231 -15.09 10.01 -12.22
N LYS A 232 -13.79 9.72 -12.42
CA LYS A 232 -13.33 8.51 -13.10
C LYS A 232 -13.23 7.37 -12.09
N SER A 233 -14.34 6.64 -11.97
CA SER A 233 -14.41 5.36 -11.30
C SER A 233 -13.67 4.27 -12.09
N LEU A 234 -13.52 3.11 -11.46
CA LEU A 234 -13.01 1.91 -12.12
C LEU A 234 -13.90 1.60 -13.35
N PRO A 235 -13.34 1.18 -14.51
CA PRO A 235 -14.16 0.83 -15.67
C PRO A 235 -15.23 -0.21 -15.31
N ASP A 236 -16.46 -0.05 -15.81
CA ASP A 236 -17.65 -0.81 -15.37
C ASP A 236 -17.44 -2.32 -15.24
N LYS A 237 -16.74 -2.94 -16.19
CA LYS A 237 -16.42 -4.38 -16.15
C LYS A 237 -15.49 -4.75 -15.00
N LEU A 238 -14.49 -3.91 -14.71
CA LEU A 238 -13.61 -4.11 -13.56
C LEU A 238 -14.35 -3.81 -12.26
N GLN A 239 -15.21 -2.78 -12.24
CA GLN A 239 -16.05 -2.43 -11.09
C GLN A 239 -16.96 -3.60 -10.71
N ALA A 240 -17.74 -4.13 -11.66
CA ALA A 240 -18.65 -5.26 -11.41
C ALA A 240 -17.91 -6.50 -10.88
N ARG A 241 -16.66 -6.71 -11.30
CA ARG A 241 -15.83 -7.84 -10.83
C ARG A 241 -15.23 -7.59 -9.45
N TYR A 242 -14.85 -6.35 -9.16
CA TYR A 242 -14.47 -5.93 -7.82
C TYR A 242 -15.65 -6.11 -6.85
N ASP A 243 -16.85 -5.65 -7.23
CA ASP A 243 -18.07 -5.78 -6.43
C ASP A 243 -18.41 -7.27 -6.19
N ALA A 244 -18.27 -8.11 -7.22
CA ALA A 244 -18.47 -9.56 -7.11
C ALA A 244 -17.47 -10.27 -6.18
N CYS A 245 -16.33 -9.65 -5.84
CA CYS A 245 -15.42 -10.21 -4.83
C CYS A 245 -16.03 -10.13 -3.42
N ASN A 246 -17.05 -9.30 -3.21
CA ASN A 246 -17.73 -9.09 -1.92
C ASN A 246 -16.71 -8.93 -0.78
N LEU A 247 -15.77 -8.00 -0.96
CA LEU A 247 -14.71 -7.71 -0.01
C LEU A 247 -15.30 -6.87 1.14
N PRO A 248 -15.24 -7.36 2.39
CA PRO A 248 -15.84 -6.70 3.54
C PRO A 248 -14.92 -5.59 4.10
N PHE A 249 -14.10 -4.98 3.24
CA PHE A 249 -13.20 -3.89 3.59
C PHE A 249 -12.91 -3.00 2.39
N ARG A 250 -12.64 -1.72 2.64
CA ARG A 250 -12.11 -0.77 1.66
C ARG A 250 -11.31 0.34 2.33
N ILE A 251 -10.60 1.14 1.55
CA ILE A 251 -9.90 2.33 2.02
C ILE A 251 -10.48 3.51 1.24
N ARG A 252 -10.85 4.58 1.95
CA ARG A 252 -11.27 5.87 1.41
C ARG A 252 -10.10 6.87 1.56
N PRO A 253 -9.34 7.12 0.48
CA PRO A 253 -8.19 8.03 0.52
C PRO A 253 -8.64 9.45 0.84
N GLY A 254 -7.91 10.11 1.75
CA GLY A 254 -8.04 11.53 2.04
C GLY A 254 -9.39 12.00 2.61
N ARG A 255 -10.27 11.09 3.04
CA ARG A 255 -11.62 11.41 3.53
C ARG A 255 -11.62 12.45 4.66
N LEU A 256 -10.58 12.46 5.51
CA LEU A 256 -10.51 13.34 6.69
C LEU A 256 -9.43 14.43 6.57
N LEU A 257 -8.97 14.76 5.36
CA LEU A 257 -7.94 15.80 5.15
C LEU A 257 -8.41 17.21 5.56
N LEU A 258 -9.72 17.45 5.61
CA LEU A 258 -10.30 18.75 5.98
C LEU A 258 -10.57 18.89 7.48
N VAL A 259 -10.33 17.83 8.28
CA VAL A 259 -10.46 17.91 9.74
C VAL A 259 -9.33 18.78 10.28
N ASN A 260 -9.70 19.87 10.95
CA ASN A 260 -8.76 20.82 11.52
C ASN A 260 -7.86 20.16 12.57
N ASP A 261 -6.59 20.58 12.59
CA ASP A 261 -5.58 20.14 13.55
C ASP A 261 -5.38 18.62 13.65
N LEU A 262 -5.71 17.88 12.58
CA LEU A 262 -5.50 16.44 12.49
C LEU A 262 -3.99 16.14 12.43
N THR A 263 -3.36 15.99 13.59
CA THR A 263 -1.93 15.68 13.69
C THR A 263 -1.67 14.69 14.81
N VAL A 264 -0.58 13.92 14.70
CA VAL A 264 -0.16 13.02 15.77
C VAL A 264 0.17 13.81 17.05
N ALA A 265 0.82 14.96 16.93
CA ALA A 265 1.16 15.81 18.06
C ALA A 265 -0.09 16.28 18.83
N ASN A 266 -1.13 16.71 18.12
CA ASN A 266 -2.38 17.15 18.76
C ASN A 266 -3.14 15.96 19.39
N LEU A 267 -3.13 14.78 18.77
CA LEU A 267 -3.67 13.56 19.40
C LEU A 267 -2.94 13.23 20.70
N VAL A 268 -1.60 13.22 20.70
CA VAL A 268 -0.79 12.92 21.88
C VAL A 268 -1.01 13.95 23.00
N ALA A 269 -1.23 15.22 22.65
CA ALA A 269 -1.51 16.27 23.63
C ALA A 269 -2.88 16.11 24.33
N GLN A 270 -3.85 15.46 23.66
CA GLN A 270 -5.23 15.37 24.16
C GLN A 270 -5.61 13.98 24.68
N VAL A 271 -4.85 12.94 24.37
CA VAL A 271 -5.21 11.54 24.63
C VAL A 271 -4.22 10.91 25.62
N PRO A 272 -4.69 10.24 26.69
CA PRO A 272 -3.84 9.61 27.69
C PRO A 272 -3.28 8.27 27.18
N PHE A 273 -2.38 8.31 26.21
CA PHE A 273 -1.71 7.12 25.68
C PHE A 273 -0.87 6.40 26.76
N GLN A 274 -0.96 5.07 26.78
CA GLN A 274 -0.22 4.23 27.73
C GLN A 274 0.44 3.04 27.04
N VAL A 275 1.65 2.68 27.51
CA VAL A 275 2.32 1.44 27.08
C VAL A 275 1.78 0.27 27.89
N ASP A 276 1.05 -0.60 27.23
CA ASP A 276 0.56 -1.84 27.84
C ASP A 276 1.51 -3.02 27.65
N ALA A 277 1.30 -4.04 28.46
CA ALA A 277 1.91 -5.35 28.28
C ALA A 277 0.83 -6.37 27.88
N ILE A 278 1.09 -7.12 26.80
CA ILE A 278 0.19 -8.16 26.31
C ILE A 278 0.76 -9.54 26.55
N ARG A 279 -0.11 -10.52 26.78
CA ARG A 279 0.28 -11.93 26.79
C ARG A 279 0.18 -12.48 25.38
N THR A 280 1.31 -12.85 24.78
CA THR A 280 1.32 -13.41 23.42
C THR A 280 0.60 -14.75 23.38
N THR A 281 -0.21 -15.01 22.34
CA THR A 281 -0.94 -16.27 22.18
C THR A 281 -0.01 -17.47 21.95
N SER A 282 1.14 -17.27 21.29
CA SER A 282 2.04 -18.36 20.89
C SER A 282 3.00 -18.80 21.99
N THR A 283 3.65 -17.87 22.70
CA THR A 283 4.64 -18.21 23.74
C THR A 283 4.11 -18.03 25.15
N LYS A 284 2.88 -17.51 25.30
CA LYS A 284 2.26 -17.13 26.59
C LYS A 284 3.10 -16.16 27.43
N GLN A 285 4.14 -15.55 26.86
CA GLN A 285 4.98 -14.56 27.53
C GLN A 285 4.30 -13.19 27.56
N VAL A 286 4.59 -12.43 28.61
CA VAL A 286 4.17 -11.03 28.73
C VAL A 286 5.22 -10.16 28.03
N VAL A 287 4.82 -9.45 26.99
CA VAL A 287 5.69 -8.59 26.19
C VAL A 287 5.12 -7.18 26.21
N ARG A 288 5.98 -6.18 26.46
CA ARG A 288 5.62 -4.77 26.33
C ARG A 288 5.32 -4.45 24.87
N GLU A 289 4.19 -3.83 24.62
CA GLU A 289 3.84 -3.41 23.26
C GLU A 289 4.80 -2.32 22.79
N ARG A 290 5.13 -2.34 21.49
CA ARG A 290 5.91 -1.27 20.84
C ARG A 290 5.05 -0.08 20.43
N ARG A 291 3.78 -0.11 20.79
CA ARG A 291 2.79 0.95 20.53
C ARG A 291 2.13 1.29 21.86
N GLU A 292 1.67 2.53 21.97
CA GLU A 292 0.83 2.95 23.07
C GLU A 292 -0.64 2.90 22.66
N THR A 293 -1.52 2.66 23.62
CA THR A 293 -2.96 2.58 23.38
C THR A 293 -3.77 3.40 24.38
N ALA A 294 -4.95 3.84 23.96
CA ALA A 294 -5.96 4.46 24.80
C ALA A 294 -7.36 4.04 24.33
N TRP A 295 -8.34 4.03 25.24
CA TRP A 295 -9.75 3.74 24.94
C TRP A 295 -10.60 4.94 25.34
N LEU A 296 -11.25 5.55 24.34
CA LEU A 296 -12.17 6.68 24.52
C LEU A 296 -13.58 6.23 24.14
N GLY A 297 -14.60 6.79 24.79
CA GLY A 297 -15.99 6.48 24.44
C GLY A 297 -17.02 7.34 25.16
N ASP A 298 -18.26 7.21 24.72
CA ASP A 298 -19.42 7.81 25.37
C ASP A 298 -19.57 7.32 26.82
N ASP A 299 -20.34 8.06 27.62
CA ASP A 299 -20.67 7.62 28.97
C ASP A 299 -21.50 6.33 28.92
N GLY A 300 -21.12 5.36 29.74
CA GLY A 300 -21.75 4.03 29.78
C GLY A 300 -21.17 2.99 28.83
N VAL A 301 -20.19 3.36 27.99
CA VAL A 301 -19.45 2.38 27.17
C VAL A 301 -18.49 1.58 28.06
N ASP A 302 -18.57 0.25 27.95
CA ASP A 302 -17.77 -0.66 28.74
C ASP A 302 -16.25 -0.53 28.47
N PRO A 303 -15.40 -0.94 29.42
CA PRO A 303 -13.96 -1.06 29.20
C PRO A 303 -13.62 -1.95 28.00
N PHE A 304 -12.68 -1.53 27.18
CA PHE A 304 -12.27 -2.32 26.02
C PHE A 304 -11.30 -3.43 26.43
N ALA A 305 -11.69 -4.69 26.24
CA ALA A 305 -10.89 -5.85 26.58
C ALA A 305 -10.35 -6.56 25.34
N TYR A 306 -9.07 -6.94 25.36
CA TYR A 306 -8.48 -7.82 24.35
C TYR A 306 -7.19 -8.47 24.86
N SER A 307 -6.85 -9.66 24.35
CA SER A 307 -5.58 -10.35 24.68
C SER A 307 -5.28 -10.46 26.18
N GLY A 308 -6.32 -10.54 27.01
CA GLY A 308 -6.22 -10.63 28.47
C GLY A 308 -5.95 -9.31 29.19
N LYS A 309 -5.96 -8.15 28.51
CA LYS A 309 -5.96 -6.82 29.12
C LYS A 309 -7.33 -6.14 28.98
N SER A 310 -7.62 -5.21 29.89
CA SER A 310 -8.82 -4.37 29.88
C SER A 310 -8.38 -2.91 30.02
N MET A 311 -8.89 -2.05 29.15
CA MET A 311 -8.54 -0.63 29.08
C MET A 311 -9.69 0.20 29.65
N GLU A 312 -9.38 1.07 30.62
CA GLU A 312 -10.34 2.03 31.17
C GLU A 312 -10.86 2.96 30.08
N ARG A 313 -12.16 3.23 30.11
CA ARG A 313 -12.81 4.17 29.19
C ARG A 313 -12.60 5.60 29.66
N HIS A 314 -11.93 6.40 28.83
CA HIS A 314 -11.81 7.85 28.99
C HIS A 314 -12.88 8.60 28.19
N ALA A 315 -13.19 9.83 28.62
CA ALA A 315 -14.06 10.71 27.86
C ALA A 315 -13.42 11.13 26.53
N TRP A 316 -14.23 11.45 25.53
CA TRP A 316 -13.75 11.94 24.24
C TRP A 316 -12.87 13.18 24.36
N SER A 317 -11.74 13.18 23.66
CA SER A 317 -11.02 14.42 23.40
C SER A 317 -11.70 15.23 22.29
N PRO A 318 -11.52 16.57 22.25
CA PRO A 318 -12.09 17.42 21.21
C PRO A 318 -11.76 16.95 19.78
N LEU A 319 -10.49 16.61 19.51
CA LEU A 319 -10.08 16.15 18.18
C LEU A 319 -10.70 14.79 17.82
N VAL A 320 -10.69 13.83 18.75
CA VAL A 320 -11.24 12.48 18.48
C VAL A 320 -12.76 12.56 18.27
N LYS A 321 -13.45 13.43 19.03
CA LYS A 321 -14.88 13.70 18.85
C LYS A 321 -15.16 14.31 17.47
N SER A 322 -14.38 15.31 17.05
CA SER A 322 -14.54 15.91 15.72
C SER A 322 -14.35 14.90 14.60
N ILE A 323 -13.37 13.99 14.72
CA ILE A 323 -13.15 12.91 13.75
C ILE A 323 -14.34 11.95 13.72
N ARG A 324 -14.86 11.56 14.89
CA ARG A 324 -16.05 10.69 14.99
C ARG A 324 -17.25 11.32 14.31
N ASP A 325 -17.49 12.60 14.60
CA ASP A 325 -18.67 13.32 14.10
C ASP A 325 -18.58 13.44 12.56
N GLU A 326 -17.39 13.72 12.00
CA GLU A 326 -17.13 13.70 10.55
C GLU A 326 -17.28 12.30 9.91
N LEU A 327 -16.96 11.23 10.63
CA LEU A 327 -17.24 9.87 10.15
C LEU A 327 -18.74 9.55 10.10
N ALA A 328 -19.53 10.21 10.95
CA ALA A 328 -20.97 10.04 11.07
C ALA A 328 -21.77 10.94 10.10
N THR A 329 -21.16 11.94 9.47
CA THR A 329 -21.83 12.74 8.45
C THR A 329 -22.01 11.91 7.18
N THR A 330 -23.23 11.94 6.63
CA THR A 330 -23.54 11.42 5.29
C THR A 330 -22.73 12.21 4.28
N THR A 331 -21.93 11.53 3.46
CA THR A 331 -21.43 12.15 2.24
C THR A 331 -22.60 12.26 1.27
N GLU A 332 -23.28 13.40 1.23
CA GLU A 332 -24.13 13.72 0.09
C GLU A 332 -23.23 13.75 -1.13
N THR A 333 -23.35 12.74 -1.99
CA THR A 333 -22.89 12.88 -3.37
C THR A 333 -23.84 13.88 -4.02
N HIS A 334 -23.49 15.16 -3.98
CA HIS A 334 -24.10 16.14 -4.88
C HIS A 334 -23.72 15.71 -6.31
N ASP A 335 -24.63 14.99 -6.95
CA ASP A 335 -24.68 14.87 -8.40
C ASP A 335 -25.12 16.24 -8.95
N ASP A 336 -24.22 17.23 -8.87
CA ASP A 336 -24.36 18.47 -9.62
C ASP A 336 -24.02 18.18 -11.08
N ASP A 337 -24.95 17.58 -11.82
CA ASP A 337 -24.92 17.52 -13.29
C ASP A 337 -26.35 17.64 -13.84
N ASP A 338 -26.60 18.83 -14.38
CA ASP A 338 -27.72 19.31 -15.19
C ASP A 338 -27.84 18.58 -16.56
N ASP A 339 -27.64 17.25 -16.61
CA ASP A 339 -27.66 16.50 -17.88
C ASP A 339 -28.76 15.43 -17.91
N ASP A 340 -29.75 15.70 -18.77
CA ASP A 340 -30.95 14.92 -19.08
C ASP A 340 -30.60 13.60 -19.77
N CYS A 341 -30.01 12.67 -19.02
CA CYS A 341 -29.92 11.27 -19.42
C CYS A 341 -30.05 10.42 -18.16
N GLY A 342 -31.19 9.74 -18.01
CA GLY A 342 -31.56 8.95 -16.83
C GLY A 342 -30.40 8.11 -16.29
N LYS A 343 -29.76 8.60 -15.23
CA LYS A 343 -28.70 7.89 -14.51
C LYS A 343 -29.36 6.91 -13.55
N GLN A 344 -29.26 5.63 -13.85
CA GLN A 344 -29.40 4.59 -12.83
C GLN A 344 -28.29 4.80 -11.81
N THR A 345 -28.65 5.24 -10.61
CA THR A 345 -27.77 5.25 -9.44
C THR A 345 -27.27 3.81 -9.22
N MET A 346 -26.04 3.53 -9.63
CA MET A 346 -25.39 2.24 -9.39
C MET A 346 -25.15 2.11 -7.89
N GLN A 347 -26.01 1.32 -7.27
CA GLN A 347 -26.07 1.00 -5.85
C GLN A 347 -24.84 0.20 -5.40
N THR A 348 -23.69 0.86 -5.24
CA THR A 348 -22.52 0.31 -4.52
C THR A 348 -22.69 0.41 -2.99
N GLY A 349 -23.81 0.97 -2.51
CA GLY A 349 -24.08 1.36 -1.12
C GLY A 349 -24.76 0.34 -0.20
N LEU A 350 -24.82 -0.96 -0.52
CA LEU A 350 -25.50 -1.92 0.38
C LEU A 350 -24.62 -2.47 1.52
N LEU A 351 -23.29 -2.52 1.35
CA LEU A 351 -22.38 -3.10 2.35
C LEU A 351 -21.79 -2.07 3.31
N PHE A 352 -21.65 -0.82 2.88
CA PHE A 352 -21.03 0.23 3.67
C PHE A 352 -22.05 1.33 3.93
N PRO A 353 -22.56 1.45 5.17
CA PRO A 353 -23.53 2.48 5.51
C PRO A 353 -22.95 3.88 5.34
N ASP A 354 -23.77 4.81 4.86
CA ASP A 354 -23.36 6.20 4.58
C ASP A 354 -23.09 7.01 5.86
N ALA A 355 -23.76 6.66 6.96
CA ALA A 355 -23.56 7.26 8.27
C ALA A 355 -23.60 6.19 9.37
N VAL A 356 -22.55 6.14 10.20
CA VAL A 356 -22.47 5.28 11.38
C VAL A 356 -22.03 6.12 12.56
N TYR A 357 -22.84 6.11 13.61
CA TYR A 357 -22.40 6.64 14.89
C TYR A 357 -21.54 5.60 15.62
N TYR A 358 -20.38 6.03 16.11
CA TYR A 358 -19.44 5.22 16.85
C TYR A 358 -19.36 5.72 18.29
N ASP A 359 -19.69 4.88 19.26
CA ASP A 359 -19.70 5.23 20.69
C ASP A 359 -18.37 4.93 21.40
N GLY A 360 -17.44 4.23 20.75
CA GLY A 360 -16.11 3.93 21.28
C GLY A 360 -14.99 4.07 20.25
N CYS A 361 -13.76 4.28 20.71
CA CYS A 361 -12.58 4.39 19.87
C CYS A 361 -11.33 3.86 20.56
N LEU A 362 -10.70 2.86 19.93
CA LEU A 362 -9.38 2.37 20.31
C LEU A 362 -8.31 3.15 19.55
N LEU A 363 -7.53 3.93 20.28
CA LEU A 363 -6.40 4.65 19.72
C LEU A 363 -5.13 3.84 19.86
N ASN A 364 -4.32 3.85 18.80
CA ASN A 364 -3.02 3.22 18.74
C ASN A 364 -1.99 4.24 18.28
N MET A 365 -0.95 4.48 19.07
CA MET A 365 0.18 5.35 18.73
C MET A 365 1.41 4.49 18.43
N TYR A 366 1.90 4.57 17.19
CA TYR A 366 3.11 3.94 16.70
C TYR A 366 4.23 5.00 16.69
N PRO A 367 5.21 4.91 17.60
CA PRO A 367 6.20 5.97 17.78
C PRO A 367 7.17 6.12 16.60
N ASP A 368 7.41 5.05 15.84
CA ASP A 368 8.37 5.04 14.75
C ASP A 368 8.05 3.99 13.65
N GLY A 369 8.91 3.88 12.64
CA GLY A 369 8.82 2.90 11.55
C GLY A 369 9.11 1.46 11.95
N GLY A 370 9.67 1.22 13.13
CA GLY A 370 9.88 -0.11 13.70
C GLY A 370 8.65 -0.69 14.38
N SER A 371 7.65 0.15 14.71
CA SER A 371 6.38 -0.26 15.30
C SER A 371 5.39 -0.77 14.25
N ALA A 372 4.70 -1.85 14.59
CA ALA A 372 3.83 -2.59 13.67
C ALA A 372 2.75 -3.35 14.44
N MET A 373 1.79 -3.90 13.70
CA MET A 373 0.78 -4.81 14.22
C MET A 373 0.73 -6.08 13.37
N ARG A 374 0.86 -7.25 13.99
CA ARG A 374 0.83 -8.54 13.26
C ARG A 374 -0.56 -8.82 12.70
N TYR A 375 -0.66 -9.82 11.83
CA TYR A 375 -1.96 -10.30 11.36
C TYR A 375 -2.83 -10.74 12.53
N HIS A 376 -4.02 -10.14 12.62
CA HIS A 376 -5.02 -10.41 13.65
C HIS A 376 -6.43 -10.14 13.11
N MET A 377 -7.44 -10.54 13.88
CA MET A 377 -8.83 -10.15 13.71
C MET A 377 -9.21 -9.36 14.96
N ASP A 378 -10.09 -8.37 14.82
CA ASP A 378 -10.63 -7.65 15.96
C ASP A 378 -11.52 -8.59 16.79
N PRO A 379 -11.39 -8.59 18.13
CA PRO A 379 -12.21 -9.44 18.99
C PRO A 379 -13.66 -8.93 19.12
N ASP A 380 -14.53 -9.82 19.57
CA ASP A 380 -15.90 -9.54 20.07
C ASP A 380 -16.85 -8.84 19.09
N GLN A 381 -16.53 -8.88 17.80
CA GLN A 381 -17.40 -8.37 16.73
C GLN A 381 -18.59 -9.30 16.51
N GLY A 382 -19.79 -8.75 16.55
CA GLY A 382 -21.04 -9.53 16.59
C GLY A 382 -21.44 -9.99 18.00
N VAL A 383 -20.66 -9.67 19.04
CA VAL A 383 -20.95 -10.02 20.45
C VAL A 383 -21.06 -8.77 21.30
N LEU A 384 -20.00 -7.97 21.36
CA LEU A 384 -19.95 -6.69 22.07
C LEU A 384 -20.00 -5.51 21.10
N TRP A 385 -19.33 -5.64 19.95
CA TRP A 385 -19.15 -4.58 18.98
C TRP A 385 -19.90 -4.87 17.68
N ASP A 386 -20.46 -3.83 17.08
CA ASP A 386 -21.07 -3.88 15.76
C ASP A 386 -20.00 -4.13 14.70
N TYR A 387 -20.34 -4.89 13.67
CA TYR A 387 -19.41 -5.28 12.62
C TYR A 387 -18.77 -4.09 11.89
N ASN A 388 -19.43 -2.93 11.87
CA ASN A 388 -18.92 -1.73 11.23
C ASN A 388 -17.79 -1.13 12.07
N THR A 389 -16.60 -1.06 11.48
CA THR A 389 -15.40 -0.47 12.06
C THR A 389 -14.80 0.50 11.07
N ALA A 390 -14.50 1.72 11.52
CA ALA A 390 -13.73 2.71 10.78
C ALA A 390 -12.37 2.92 11.43
N VAL A 391 -11.30 2.84 10.64
CA VAL A 391 -9.93 3.04 11.10
C VAL A 391 -9.34 4.25 10.41
N VAL A 392 -9.17 5.34 11.14
CA VAL A 392 -8.55 6.57 10.65
C VAL A 392 -7.04 6.48 10.80
N SER A 393 -6.29 6.85 9.77
CA SER A 393 -4.82 6.93 9.81
C SER A 393 -4.36 8.40 9.92
N VAL A 394 -3.52 8.70 10.90
CA VAL A 394 -2.97 10.05 11.14
C VAL A 394 -1.44 9.97 11.21
N GLY A 395 -0.75 10.89 10.54
CA GLY A 395 0.70 10.94 10.50
C GLY A 395 1.32 10.02 9.44
N ALA A 396 2.43 9.38 9.78
CA ALA A 396 3.27 8.66 8.83
C ALA A 396 2.53 7.56 8.05
N SER A 397 2.78 7.52 6.74
CA SER A 397 2.20 6.54 5.83
C SER A 397 2.75 5.15 6.08
N ARG A 398 1.88 4.13 6.04
CA ARG A 398 2.25 2.72 6.29
C ARG A 398 1.53 1.79 5.33
N ARG A 399 2.14 0.62 5.10
CA ARG A 399 1.44 -0.48 4.42
C ARG A 399 0.52 -1.19 5.39
N VAL A 400 -0.72 -1.39 4.96
CA VAL A 400 -1.68 -2.30 5.59
C VAL A 400 -1.94 -3.46 4.64
N ALA A 401 -2.26 -4.62 5.20
CA ALA A 401 -2.63 -5.76 4.38
C ALA A 401 -3.73 -6.60 5.02
N PHE A 402 -4.59 -7.16 4.17
CA PHE A 402 -5.58 -8.17 4.52
C PHE A 402 -5.17 -9.50 3.90
N ARG A 403 -5.31 -10.59 4.65
CA ARG A 403 -5.15 -11.95 4.14
C ARG A 403 -6.30 -12.81 4.61
N ARG A 404 -6.65 -13.84 3.84
CA ARG A 404 -7.66 -14.80 4.27
C ARG A 404 -7.27 -15.42 5.61
N ALA A 405 -8.21 -15.47 6.54
CA ALA A 405 -8.01 -16.16 7.81
C ALA A 405 -7.72 -17.65 7.55
N PRO A 406 -6.81 -18.29 8.32
CA PRO A 406 -6.56 -19.72 8.17
C PRO A 406 -7.85 -20.51 8.48
N SER A 407 -8.33 -21.32 7.54
CA SER A 407 -9.44 -22.26 7.77
C SER A 407 -8.89 -23.60 8.27
N GLN A 408 -9.52 -24.22 9.27
CA GLN A 408 -9.11 -25.55 9.75
C GLN A 408 -9.22 -26.66 8.68
N GLU A 409 -9.96 -26.43 7.60
CA GLU A 409 -10.19 -27.39 6.51
C GLU A 409 -9.23 -27.28 5.31
N GLN A 410 -8.13 -26.53 5.41
CA GLN A 410 -7.17 -26.43 4.31
C GLN A 410 -6.24 -27.66 4.25
N ASN A 411 -6.70 -28.70 3.54
CA ASN A 411 -5.86 -29.74 2.96
C ASN A 411 -4.86 -29.16 1.94
N ASP A 412 -3.65 -29.73 1.93
CA ASP A 412 -2.37 -29.30 1.33
C ASP A 412 -2.30 -29.07 -0.20
N SER A 413 -3.30 -28.46 -0.85
CA SER A 413 -3.25 -28.30 -2.33
C SER A 413 -3.95 -27.08 -2.95
N LYS A 414 -4.65 -26.22 -2.19
CA LYS A 414 -5.16 -24.96 -2.77
C LYS A 414 -4.10 -23.85 -2.67
N LYS A 415 -3.78 -23.23 -3.81
CA LYS A 415 -2.92 -22.03 -3.89
C LYS A 415 -3.52 -20.97 -2.95
N GLN A 416 -2.75 -20.59 -1.93
CA GLN A 416 -3.18 -19.56 -0.98
C GLN A 416 -3.41 -18.24 -1.73
N GLU A 417 -4.56 -17.60 -1.49
CA GLU A 417 -4.85 -16.27 -2.04
C GLU A 417 -3.78 -15.27 -1.59
N GLN A 418 -3.33 -14.43 -2.52
CA GLN A 418 -2.36 -13.38 -2.21
C GLN A 418 -2.98 -12.31 -1.30
N PRO A 419 -2.23 -11.72 -0.36
CA PRO A 419 -2.73 -10.64 0.47
C PRO A 419 -3.13 -9.40 -0.33
N HIS A 420 -4.24 -8.78 0.05
CA HIS A 420 -4.61 -7.44 -0.40
C HIS A 420 -3.72 -6.43 0.33
N THR A 421 -2.96 -5.62 -0.39
CA THR A 421 -1.96 -4.70 0.21
C THR A 421 -2.16 -3.28 -0.29
N PHE A 422 -2.21 -2.35 0.65
CA PHE A 422 -2.48 -0.94 0.40
C PHE A 422 -1.49 -0.06 1.17
N VAL A 423 -1.33 1.19 0.74
CA VAL A 423 -0.70 2.25 1.54
C VAL A 423 -1.81 3.09 2.14
N VAL A 424 -1.84 3.21 3.47
CA VAL A 424 -2.67 4.20 4.15
C VAL A 424 -1.82 5.40 4.50
N MET A 425 -2.31 6.57 4.12
CA MET A 425 -1.68 7.86 4.36
C MET A 425 -2.47 8.66 5.39
N HIS A 426 -1.92 9.81 5.77
CA HIS A 426 -2.60 10.78 6.60
C HIS A 426 -4.00 11.12 6.05
N GLY A 427 -5.01 11.06 6.92
CA GLY A 427 -6.40 11.39 6.57
C GLY A 427 -7.20 10.25 5.92
N ASP A 428 -6.58 9.09 5.68
CA ASP A 428 -7.27 7.93 5.10
C ASP A 428 -8.17 7.22 6.12
N VAL A 429 -9.30 6.71 5.64
CA VAL A 429 -10.23 5.89 6.43
C VAL A 429 -10.30 4.49 5.84
N MET A 430 -9.90 3.49 6.62
CA MET A 430 -10.08 2.08 6.29
C MET A 430 -11.36 1.58 6.95
N GLU A 431 -12.32 1.12 6.16
CA GLU A 431 -13.59 0.58 6.62
C GLU A 431 -13.54 -0.94 6.60
N MET A 432 -13.98 -1.58 7.68
CA MET A 432 -14.15 -3.02 7.80
C MET A 432 -15.58 -3.28 8.27
N VAL A 433 -16.34 -4.11 7.54
CA VAL A 433 -17.77 -4.30 7.75
C VAL A 433 -18.13 -5.78 7.74
N ALA A 434 -19.39 -6.12 8.05
CA ALA A 434 -19.94 -7.46 7.90
C ALA A 434 -19.00 -8.57 8.44
N ASP A 435 -18.69 -9.58 7.63
CA ASP A 435 -17.89 -10.74 8.00
C ASP A 435 -16.37 -10.52 7.89
N CYS A 436 -15.88 -9.27 7.86
CA CYS A 436 -14.45 -8.96 7.74
C CYS A 436 -13.61 -9.65 8.83
N GLN A 437 -14.07 -9.54 10.07
CA GLN A 437 -13.34 -10.01 11.26
C GLN A 437 -13.46 -11.53 11.48
N THR A 438 -14.13 -12.24 10.58
CA THR A 438 -14.13 -13.70 10.51
C THR A 438 -13.43 -14.21 9.25
N ARG A 439 -13.51 -13.47 8.13
CA ARG A 439 -12.92 -13.86 6.86
C ARG A 439 -11.46 -13.48 6.69
N PHE A 440 -11.04 -12.34 7.23
CA PHE A 440 -9.74 -11.75 6.96
C PHE A 440 -9.01 -11.40 8.24
N GLN A 441 -7.71 -11.71 8.25
CA GLN A 441 -6.78 -11.10 9.18
C GLN A 441 -6.20 -9.83 8.55
N HIS A 442 -6.01 -8.78 9.35
CA HIS A 442 -5.38 -7.54 8.91
C HIS A 442 -4.12 -7.21 9.73
N THR A 443 -3.23 -6.40 9.15
CA THR A 443 -1.91 -6.07 9.74
C THR A 443 -1.49 -4.66 9.35
N VAL A 444 -0.76 -3.99 10.24
CA VAL A 444 0.03 -2.79 9.92
C VAL A 444 1.48 -3.23 9.82
N LYS A 445 2.10 -3.05 8.65
CA LYS A 445 3.50 -3.42 8.43
C LYS A 445 4.44 -2.36 9.01
N PRO A 446 5.66 -2.74 9.43
CA PRO A 446 6.71 -1.76 9.68
C PRO A 446 6.99 -0.94 8.41
N ALA A 447 7.60 0.22 8.59
CA ALA A 447 8.12 1.03 7.48
C ALA A 447 9.14 0.23 6.65
N ASP A 448 9.30 0.62 5.38
CA ASP A 448 10.34 0.05 4.52
C ASP A 448 11.74 0.35 5.10
N TYR A 449 11.91 1.57 5.61
CA TYR A 449 13.07 1.95 6.41
C TYR A 449 12.76 1.83 7.90
N LYS A 450 13.19 0.75 8.54
CA LYS A 450 12.86 0.45 9.96
C LYS A 450 13.42 1.45 10.97
N GLN A 451 14.39 2.28 10.57
CA GLN A 451 14.98 3.32 11.42
C GLN A 451 14.26 4.67 11.26
N GLU A 452 13.29 4.77 10.35
CA GLU A 452 12.40 5.93 10.20
C GLU A 452 11.79 6.28 11.55
N LYS A 453 11.84 7.55 11.92
CA LYS A 453 11.38 8.05 13.23
C LYS A 453 10.01 8.71 13.20
N ALA A 454 9.37 8.71 12.04
CA ALA A 454 8.07 9.31 11.86
C ALA A 454 6.99 8.52 12.60
N ALA A 455 6.22 9.22 13.44
CA ALA A 455 5.13 8.63 14.21
C ALA A 455 3.85 8.51 13.37
N ARG A 456 3.04 7.50 13.70
CA ARG A 456 1.70 7.29 13.14
C ARG A 456 0.72 7.01 14.28
N ALA A 457 -0.49 7.52 14.17
CA ALA A 457 -1.61 7.06 14.98
C ALA A 457 -2.67 6.36 14.13
N SER A 458 -3.42 5.44 14.74
CA SER A 458 -4.70 4.98 14.19
C SER A 458 -5.81 4.98 15.22
N LEU A 459 -6.98 5.47 14.80
CA LEU A 459 -8.18 5.56 15.61
C LEU A 459 -9.17 4.52 15.07
N VAL A 460 -9.43 3.47 15.85
CA VAL A 460 -10.31 2.36 15.49
C VAL A 460 -11.66 2.61 16.16
N PHE A 461 -12.57 3.24 15.42
CA PHE A 461 -13.92 3.55 15.88
C PHE A 461 -14.80 2.30 15.87
N LYS A 462 -15.54 2.13 16.96
CA LYS A 462 -16.41 0.99 17.24
C LYS A 462 -17.76 1.50 17.72
N ARG A 463 -18.78 0.70 17.48
CA ARG A 463 -20.13 0.91 17.99
C ARG A 463 -20.49 -0.28 18.87
N THR A 464 -21.06 -0.01 20.03
CA THR A 464 -21.57 -1.04 20.93
C THR A 464 -22.81 -1.69 20.31
N LEU A 465 -22.88 -3.02 20.33
CA LEU A 465 -24.13 -3.70 20.02
C LEU A 465 -25.09 -3.41 21.18
N ALA A 466 -26.22 -2.77 20.88
CA ALA A 466 -27.27 -2.60 21.87
C ALA A 466 -27.65 -3.99 22.39
N LEU A 467 -27.31 -4.28 23.66
CA LEU A 467 -27.76 -5.48 24.35
C LEU A 467 -29.29 -5.47 24.32
N ASN A 468 -29.90 -6.33 23.48
CA ASN A 468 -31.34 -6.61 23.40
C ASN A 468 -32.22 -5.53 24.04
N GLN A 469 -32.52 -4.45 23.31
CA GLN A 469 -33.75 -3.73 23.64
C GLN A 469 -34.90 -4.71 23.38
N PRO A 470 -35.77 -4.98 24.37
CA PRO A 470 -36.94 -5.81 24.11
C PRO A 470 -37.73 -5.12 22.99
N VAL A 471 -38.05 -5.88 21.96
CA VAL A 471 -38.98 -5.43 20.91
C VAL A 471 -40.24 -4.97 21.63
N ALA A 472 -40.53 -3.67 21.56
CA ALA A 472 -41.73 -3.07 22.13
C ALA A 472 -42.97 -3.50 21.35
#